data_AF-A0A2U1WDW7-F1
#
_entry.id   AF-A0A2U1WDW7-F1
#
_cell.length_a   1.000
_cell.length_b   1.000
_cell.length_c   1.000
_cell.angle_alpha   90.00
_cell.angle_beta   90.00
_cell.angle_gamma   90.00
#
_symmetry.space_group_name_H-M   'P 1'
#
loop_
_entity.id
_entity.type
_entity.pdbx_description
1 polymer ?
#
loop_
_entity_poly.entity_id
_entity_poly.type
_entity_poly.pdbx_seq_one_letter_code
_entity_poly.pdbx_strand_id
1 'polypeptide(L)'
;MDGPPANPREGPEPPAVAKPAVRDTPPDRRGWSRRWLPVTVMLASAVLALAATRLVPPLRTADESLSDRLIAAAAPAQPQHTAIALVLFGEDSFAGLACRSPVDRGMLADIVGVLAAAGVRAIGIDVLFDQPSLPALDERLRRTMLGAPVPVVAITALEQTPLTERQRRFLDGFTDGMPRGHANLAKDRLDAAVRWHVPFGGDGTPSLPVQLARLGGVSVVPGEPFRIDWHGRPDGSTAPFPIYPAETVAVLPKSWLAGRTVLVGTALAGIDQHRTPLSSAGASTPGVEIEAHVLAQLLDGRSSPRLPFAGEAALALLMAAAGVAVALAGLPLWLVAAAGLLVPAAAWTGANALFAAGGPLVPLVAPSLAWGAGLAAMTVQMSLRERADRRVMMQLFANHVSQPVAEEIWRERATFMTGNRPRPQQLTATVLFSDIEGFTTICEALEPEPLIRWLEGYLDAMVHIVTANDGVVLRFVGDAILAVFGAPVARSAQDEIDADARRAVCCALQMGRELVALNRRWQAEGLPPVDIRVGVHTGPLVAGSLGGLRHSEYSLLGDTANTAARLEAYGKLVDARTSRHCRVIVGDPTWQAVRQAVQDRCTALPVGEVALKGKVKAVRIWLLIDNENADSRRR
;
A
#
# COMPACT_ATOMS: atom_id res chain seq x y z
N MET A 1 52.96 -56.35 -45.91
CA MET A 1 53.39 -55.86 -47.23
C MET A 1 52.16 -55.30 -47.94
N ASP A 2 51.54 -54.22 -47.46
CA ASP A 2 52.01 -52.88 -47.04
C ASP A 2 51.73 -51.88 -48.19
N GLY A 3 50.85 -50.89 -47.94
CA GLY A 3 50.32 -49.93 -48.95
C GLY A 3 51.25 -48.74 -49.22
N PRO A 4 50.76 -47.55 -49.67
CA PRO A 4 49.38 -47.04 -49.84
C PRO A 4 49.11 -46.78 -51.37
N PRO A 5 48.49 -45.70 -51.93
CA PRO A 5 47.71 -44.57 -51.40
C PRO A 5 46.47 -44.07 -52.21
N ALA A 6 45.80 -43.06 -51.63
CA ALA A 6 45.08 -41.92 -52.26
C ALA A 6 43.75 -42.11 -53.03
N ASN A 7 42.73 -41.45 -52.47
CA ASN A 7 41.38 -41.14 -52.99
C ASN A 7 41.42 -40.26 -54.27
N PRO A 8 40.41 -40.36 -55.17
CA PRO A 8 39.61 -39.15 -55.41
C PRO A 8 38.10 -39.34 -55.69
N ARG A 9 37.33 -38.44 -55.05
CA ARG A 9 36.09 -37.77 -55.47
C ARG A 9 34.73 -38.46 -55.22
N GLU A 10 34.07 -37.86 -54.22
CA GLU A 10 32.64 -37.91 -53.92
C GLU A 10 31.77 -37.39 -55.08
N GLY A 11 30.54 -37.92 -55.16
CA GLY A 11 29.37 -37.29 -55.77
C GLY A 11 28.27 -37.13 -54.71
N PRO A 12 27.36 -36.15 -54.82
CA PRO A 12 26.65 -35.61 -53.65
C PRO A 12 25.47 -36.47 -53.16
N GLU A 13 25.36 -36.62 -51.84
CA GLU A 13 24.14 -37.09 -51.16
C GLU A 13 23.03 -36.01 -51.18
N PRO A 14 21.75 -36.42 -51.12
CA PRO A 14 20.61 -35.48 -51.07
C PRO A 14 20.55 -34.70 -49.74
N PRO A 15 20.02 -33.47 -49.73
CA PRO A 15 20.01 -32.61 -48.54
C PRO A 15 19.13 -33.18 -47.43
N ALA A 16 19.70 -33.29 -46.23
CA ALA A 16 18.98 -33.73 -45.04
C ALA A 16 17.86 -32.76 -44.66
N VAL A 17 16.64 -33.28 -44.47
CA VAL A 17 15.50 -32.50 -43.96
C VAL A 17 15.79 -32.07 -42.54
N ALA A 18 15.97 -30.76 -42.33
CA ALA A 18 16.19 -30.20 -41.01
C ALA A 18 14.97 -30.45 -40.10
N LYS A 19 15.19 -31.13 -38.96
CA LYS A 19 14.19 -31.17 -37.88
C LYS A 19 13.87 -29.72 -37.46
N PRO A 20 12.59 -29.34 -37.31
CA PRO A 20 12.26 -28.00 -36.84
C PRO A 20 12.85 -27.81 -35.44
N ALA A 21 13.71 -26.81 -35.28
CA ALA A 21 14.27 -26.46 -33.99
C ALA A 21 13.12 -26.05 -33.07
N VAL A 22 12.96 -26.77 -31.95
CA VAL A 22 12.11 -26.33 -30.85
C VAL A 22 12.73 -25.04 -30.34
N ARG A 23 12.13 -23.90 -30.71
CA ARG A 23 12.50 -22.61 -30.12
C ARG A 23 12.16 -22.69 -28.64
N ASP A 24 13.18 -22.60 -27.79
CA ASP A 24 12.99 -22.35 -26.37
C ASP A 24 12.04 -21.15 -26.21
N THR A 25 10.89 -21.40 -25.60
CA THR A 25 9.97 -20.34 -25.24
C THR A 25 10.72 -19.38 -24.31
N PRO A 26 10.76 -18.07 -24.60
CA PRO A 26 11.48 -17.12 -23.75
C PRO A 26 10.95 -17.21 -22.31
N PRO A 27 11.82 -17.12 -21.29
CA PRO A 27 11.41 -17.29 -19.90
C PRO A 27 10.30 -16.32 -19.55
N ASP A 28 9.23 -16.82 -18.93
CA ASP A 28 8.01 -16.06 -18.66
C ASP A 28 8.32 -14.80 -17.83
N ARG A 29 8.37 -13.65 -18.52
CA ARG A 29 8.64 -12.34 -17.92
C ARG A 29 7.59 -11.97 -16.86
N ARG A 30 6.39 -12.58 -16.87
CA ARG A 30 5.36 -12.36 -15.84
C ARG A 30 5.70 -13.08 -14.53
N GLY A 31 6.37 -14.24 -14.57
CA GLY A 31 6.84 -14.95 -13.38
C GLY A 31 7.95 -14.19 -12.64
N TRP A 32 8.86 -13.55 -13.37
CA TRP A 32 9.98 -12.81 -12.78
C TRP A 32 9.52 -11.57 -12.00
N SER A 33 8.66 -10.73 -12.59
CA SER A 33 8.10 -9.55 -11.90
C SER A 33 7.22 -9.91 -10.69
N ARG A 34 6.57 -11.09 -10.70
CA ARG A 34 5.73 -11.55 -9.58
C ARG A 34 6.55 -11.86 -8.31
N ARG A 35 7.79 -12.35 -8.45
CA ARG A 35 8.69 -12.70 -7.33
C ARG A 35 9.35 -11.48 -6.66
N TRP A 36 9.69 -10.45 -7.44
CA TRP A 36 10.35 -9.25 -6.91
C TRP A 36 9.40 -8.22 -6.28
N LEU A 37 8.09 -8.32 -6.52
CA LEU A 37 7.11 -7.37 -5.99
C LEU A 37 7.22 -7.13 -4.46
N PRO A 38 7.29 -8.14 -3.57
CA PRO A 38 7.37 -7.88 -2.13
C PRO A 38 8.62 -7.08 -1.75
N VAL A 39 9.74 -7.35 -2.45
CA VAL A 39 11.01 -6.64 -2.27
C VAL A 39 10.91 -5.19 -2.74
N THR A 40 10.26 -4.93 -3.89
CA THR A 40 10.08 -3.56 -4.38
C THR A 40 9.12 -2.76 -3.49
N VAL A 41 8.04 -3.36 -2.98
CA VAL A 41 7.12 -2.72 -2.02
C VAL A 41 7.84 -2.41 -0.71
N MET A 42 8.62 -3.35 -0.17
CA MET A 42 9.44 -3.16 1.04
C MET A 42 10.44 -2.00 0.88
N LEU A 43 11.25 -2.00 -0.18
CA LEU A 43 12.24 -0.96 -0.44
C LEU A 43 11.59 0.40 -0.68
N ALA A 44 10.53 0.47 -1.49
CA ALA A 44 9.81 1.70 -1.77
C ALA A 44 9.18 2.28 -0.49
N SER A 45 8.57 1.44 0.35
CA SER A 45 7.94 1.88 1.61
C SER A 45 8.97 2.46 2.59
N ALA A 46 10.13 1.82 2.73
CA ALA A 46 11.22 2.33 3.58
C ALA A 46 11.79 3.65 3.06
N VAL A 47 12.11 3.74 1.76
CA VAL A 47 12.68 4.95 1.13
C VAL A 47 11.67 6.11 1.17
N LEU A 48 10.41 5.88 0.82
CA LEU A 48 9.37 6.91 0.86
C LEU A 48 9.10 7.40 2.28
N ALA A 49 9.10 6.52 3.28
CA ALA A 49 8.92 6.92 4.68
C ALA A 49 10.09 7.77 5.21
N LEU A 50 11.34 7.37 4.94
CA LEU A 50 12.55 8.11 5.31
C LEU A 50 12.64 9.48 4.61
N ALA A 51 12.20 9.55 3.35
CA ALA A 51 12.11 10.79 2.59
C ALA A 51 10.97 11.69 3.14
N ALA A 52 9.81 11.12 3.44
CA ALA A 52 8.66 11.85 3.96
C ALA A 52 8.97 12.56 5.29
N THR A 53 9.60 11.90 6.26
CA THR A 53 9.96 12.54 7.54
C THR A 53 11.02 13.64 7.42
N ARG A 54 11.76 13.71 6.31
CA ARG A 54 12.81 14.71 6.07
C ARG A 54 12.35 15.88 5.21
N LEU A 55 11.56 15.58 4.17
CA LEU A 55 11.13 16.54 3.15
C LEU A 55 9.76 17.18 3.45
N VAL A 56 8.90 16.53 4.26
CA VAL A 56 7.56 17.02 4.59
C VAL A 56 7.60 17.70 5.97
N PRO A 57 7.50 19.05 6.06
CA PRO A 57 7.69 19.77 7.32
C PRO A 57 6.85 19.27 8.51
N PRO A 58 5.52 19.01 8.41
CA PRO A 58 4.77 18.53 9.57
C PRO A 58 5.20 17.15 10.09
N LEU A 59 5.70 16.26 9.21
CA LEU A 59 6.25 14.97 9.66
C LEU A 59 7.61 15.15 10.36
N ARG A 60 8.44 16.07 9.88
CA ARG A 60 9.71 16.43 10.54
C ARG A 60 9.47 17.05 11.91
N THR A 61 8.54 18.01 12.01
CA THR A 61 8.15 18.62 13.29
C THR A 61 7.57 17.57 14.25
N ALA A 62 6.78 16.61 13.77
CA ALA A 62 6.26 15.54 14.61
C ALA A 62 7.38 14.62 15.17
N ASP A 63 8.33 14.19 14.34
CA ASP A 63 9.46 13.35 14.75
C ASP A 63 10.36 14.05 15.79
N GLU A 64 10.67 15.34 15.58
CA GLU A 64 11.45 16.13 16.53
C GLU A 64 10.65 16.47 17.80
N SER A 65 9.35 16.80 17.71
CA SER A 65 8.50 17.06 18.88
C SER A 65 8.29 15.82 19.76
N LEU A 66 8.22 14.63 19.16
CA LEU A 66 8.12 13.36 19.90
C LEU A 66 9.47 13.00 20.53
N SER A 67 10.57 13.22 19.81
CA SER A 67 11.94 13.10 20.34
C SER A 67 12.17 14.00 21.55
N ASP A 68 11.74 15.26 21.48
CA ASP A 68 11.92 16.24 22.54
C ASP A 68 11.13 15.89 23.81
N ARG A 69 9.88 15.44 23.66
CA ARG A 69 9.07 14.93 24.77
C ARG A 69 9.73 13.74 25.45
N LEU A 70 10.35 12.85 24.67
CA LEU A 70 11.05 11.69 25.23
C LEU A 70 12.33 12.10 25.98
N ILE A 71 13.10 13.05 25.44
CA ILE A 71 14.25 13.65 26.15
C ILE A 71 13.78 14.25 27.49
N ALA A 72 12.74 15.08 27.50
CA ALA A 72 12.28 15.73 28.73
C ALA A 72 11.67 14.77 29.77
N ALA A 73 10.96 13.73 29.33
CA ALA A 73 10.25 12.81 30.22
C ALA A 73 11.07 11.60 30.67
N ALA A 74 12.10 11.21 29.90
CA ALA A 74 12.80 9.93 30.07
C ALA A 74 14.32 10.01 29.83
N ALA A 75 14.94 11.20 29.82
CA ALA A 75 16.39 11.28 29.88
C ALA A 75 16.90 10.54 31.13
N PRO A 76 17.96 9.72 31.02
CA PRO A 76 18.49 8.97 32.15
C PRO A 76 19.00 9.92 33.23
N ALA A 77 18.69 9.62 34.49
CA ALA A 77 19.15 10.41 35.63
C ALA A 77 20.69 10.38 35.71
N GLN A 78 21.30 11.55 35.89
CA GLN A 78 22.75 11.72 35.97
C GLN A 78 23.10 12.59 37.19
N PRO A 79 24.21 12.31 37.91
CA PRO A 79 24.67 13.18 38.98
C PRO A 79 25.07 14.55 38.42
N GLN A 80 25.01 15.61 39.23
CA GLN A 80 25.45 16.93 38.80
C GLN A 80 26.87 16.91 38.23
N HIS A 81 27.04 17.50 37.04
CA HIS A 81 28.31 17.46 36.33
C HIS A 81 29.43 18.11 37.16
N THR A 82 30.42 17.32 37.55
CA THR A 82 31.36 17.69 38.63
C THR A 82 32.36 18.78 38.24
N ALA A 83 32.65 18.93 36.94
CA ALA A 83 33.66 19.83 36.40
C ALA A 83 33.11 21.16 35.85
N ILE A 84 31.80 21.44 35.94
CA ILE A 84 31.18 22.68 35.47
C ILE A 84 30.39 23.32 36.63
N ALA A 85 30.36 24.65 36.70
CA ALA A 85 29.39 25.39 37.51
C ALA A 85 28.92 26.65 36.76
N LEU A 86 27.72 27.13 37.11
CA LEU A 86 27.09 28.31 36.56
C LEU A 86 27.03 29.43 37.60
N VAL A 87 27.40 30.64 37.19
CA VAL A 87 27.22 31.89 37.96
C VAL A 87 26.28 32.79 37.17
N LEU A 88 25.08 33.00 37.69
CA LEU A 88 23.98 33.61 36.94
C LEU A 88 23.57 34.96 37.52
N PHE A 89 23.46 35.98 36.67
CA PHE A 89 22.79 37.23 37.00
C PHE A 89 21.28 37.06 36.80
N GLY A 90 20.54 36.98 37.91
CA GLY A 90 19.07 36.91 37.95
C GLY A 90 18.43 38.27 38.24
N GLU A 91 17.10 38.30 38.40
CA GLU A 91 16.35 39.54 38.71
C GLU A 91 16.88 40.23 39.99
N ASP A 92 17.14 39.46 41.05
CA ASP A 92 17.69 39.98 42.32
C ASP A 92 19.08 40.61 42.14
N SER A 93 19.93 40.05 41.27
CA SER A 93 21.25 40.60 40.92
C SER A 93 21.18 42.00 40.31
N PHE A 94 20.06 42.35 39.66
CA PHE A 94 19.85 43.68 39.07
C PHE A 94 18.94 44.60 39.90
N ALA A 95 18.31 44.11 40.97
CA ALA A 95 17.32 44.88 41.74
C ALA A 95 17.88 46.17 42.36
N GLY A 96 19.20 46.21 42.63
CA GLY A 96 19.91 47.39 43.13
C GLY A 96 20.69 48.19 42.07
N LEU A 97 20.64 47.81 40.80
CA LEU A 97 21.45 48.41 39.72
C LEU A 97 20.66 49.41 38.87
N ALA A 98 21.34 50.47 38.42
CA ALA A 98 20.73 51.54 37.63
C ALA A 98 20.27 51.11 36.23
N CYS A 99 20.80 50.00 35.69
CA CYS A 99 20.39 49.43 34.41
C CYS A 99 20.66 47.91 34.38
N ARG A 100 19.93 47.19 33.52
CA ARG A 100 20.13 45.74 33.26
C ARG A 100 21.21 45.47 32.20
N SER A 101 21.43 46.42 31.30
CA SER A 101 22.45 46.37 30.26
C SER A 101 23.02 47.79 30.05
N PRO A 102 24.35 47.98 29.95
CA PRO A 102 25.38 46.94 30.07
C PRO A 102 25.47 46.37 31.50
N VAL A 103 25.81 45.08 31.62
CA VAL A 103 26.05 44.43 32.93
C VAL A 103 27.21 45.14 33.63
N ASP A 104 27.09 45.37 34.94
CA ASP A 104 28.08 46.12 35.71
C ASP A 104 29.49 45.49 35.61
N ARG A 105 30.43 46.26 35.07
CA ARG A 105 31.80 45.80 34.82
C ARG A 105 32.64 45.70 36.09
N GLY A 106 32.30 46.46 37.13
CA GLY A 106 32.92 46.34 38.45
C GLY A 106 32.56 45.01 39.09
N MET A 107 31.27 44.68 39.13
CA MET A 107 30.76 43.40 39.64
C MET A 107 31.31 42.21 38.84
N LEU A 108 31.36 42.30 37.51
CA LEU A 108 32.03 41.28 36.68
C LEU A 108 33.53 41.14 37.02
N ALA A 109 34.26 42.24 37.25
CA ALA A 109 35.67 42.19 37.60
C ALA A 109 35.89 41.55 38.97
N ASP A 110 35.04 41.86 39.95
CA ASP A 110 35.07 41.26 41.28
C ASP A 110 34.73 39.75 41.22
N ILE A 111 33.73 39.35 40.43
CA ILE A 111 33.42 37.93 40.18
C ILE A 111 34.61 37.19 39.54
N VAL A 112 35.21 37.73 38.47
CA VAL A 112 36.39 37.13 37.81
C VAL A 112 37.56 37.00 38.80
N GLY A 113 37.79 38.02 39.64
CA GLY A 113 38.80 38.00 40.69
C GLY A 113 38.56 36.91 41.75
N VAL A 114 37.33 36.78 42.24
CA VAL A 114 36.95 35.75 43.21
C VAL A 114 37.06 34.34 42.62
N LEU A 115 36.58 34.14 41.39
CA LEU A 115 36.67 32.86 40.68
C LEU A 115 38.13 32.44 40.46
N ALA A 116 38.97 33.35 39.96
CA ALA A 116 40.41 33.10 39.81
C ALA A 116 41.08 32.76 41.15
N ALA A 117 40.76 33.52 42.21
CA ALA A 117 41.26 33.28 43.57
C ALA A 117 40.66 32.04 44.26
N ALA A 118 39.67 31.37 43.66
CA ALA A 118 39.10 30.09 44.10
C ALA A 118 39.78 28.88 43.41
N GLY A 119 40.65 29.10 42.42
CA GLY A 119 41.34 28.01 41.70
C GLY A 119 40.44 27.27 40.72
N VAL A 120 39.51 27.98 40.06
CA VAL A 120 38.76 27.46 38.90
C VAL A 120 39.72 27.06 37.77
N ARG A 121 39.28 26.17 36.87
CA ARG A 121 40.07 25.72 35.71
C ARG A 121 40.10 26.74 34.58
N ALA A 122 38.95 27.35 34.31
CA ALA A 122 38.74 28.39 33.31
C ALA A 122 37.44 29.15 33.63
N ILE A 123 37.31 30.37 33.13
CA ILE A 123 36.12 31.21 33.26
C ILE A 123 35.60 31.51 31.85
N GLY A 124 34.34 31.16 31.55
CA GLY A 124 33.64 31.61 30.35
C GLY A 124 32.72 32.76 30.70
N ILE A 125 32.79 33.88 29.98
CA ILE A 125 31.89 35.02 30.18
C ILE A 125 30.91 35.11 29.01
N ASP A 126 29.69 34.61 29.24
CA ASP A 126 28.55 34.69 28.35
C ASP A 126 27.77 36.00 28.58
N VAL A 127 28.48 37.11 28.39
CA VAL A 127 27.95 38.48 28.45
C VAL A 127 28.63 39.27 27.35
N LEU A 128 27.85 39.88 26.45
CA LEU A 128 28.39 40.57 25.29
C LEU A 128 28.95 41.95 25.69
N PHE A 129 30.18 42.23 25.25
CA PHE A 129 30.86 43.50 25.48
C PHE A 129 30.72 44.44 24.28
N ASP A 130 29.49 44.64 23.78
CA ASP A 130 29.21 45.38 22.54
C ASP A 130 29.09 46.89 22.73
N GLN A 131 28.90 47.38 23.96
CA GLN A 131 28.80 48.80 24.27
C GLN A 131 29.64 49.22 25.48
N PRO A 132 30.20 50.46 25.48
CA PRO A 132 30.96 51.01 26.59
C PRO A 132 30.09 51.26 27.81
N SER A 133 30.70 51.20 28.99
CA SER A 133 30.10 51.58 30.26
C SER A 133 30.79 52.82 30.84
N LEU A 134 31.29 52.75 32.08
CA LEU A 134 32.22 53.73 32.63
C LEU A 134 33.65 53.32 32.25
N PRO A 135 34.46 54.18 31.57
CA PRO A 135 35.78 53.79 31.08
C PRO A 135 36.72 53.21 32.13
N ALA A 136 36.66 53.71 33.37
CA ALA A 136 37.46 53.19 34.48
C ALA A 136 37.06 51.76 34.91
N LEU A 137 35.78 51.38 34.75
CA LEU A 137 35.29 50.04 35.05
C LEU A 137 35.48 49.07 33.88
N ASP A 138 35.28 49.54 32.63
CA ASP A 138 35.64 48.78 31.42
C ASP A 138 37.14 48.38 31.47
N GLU A 139 38.02 49.34 31.74
CA GLU A 139 39.47 49.13 31.83
C GLU A 139 39.90 48.35 33.08
N ARG A 140 39.12 48.40 34.18
CA ARG A 140 39.32 47.52 35.34
C ARG A 140 39.01 46.08 34.96
N LEU A 141 37.85 45.81 34.35
CA LEU A 141 37.45 44.48 33.93
C LEU A 141 38.42 43.89 32.91
N ARG A 142 38.79 44.65 31.86
CA ARG A 142 39.75 44.20 30.84
C ARG A 142 41.09 43.79 31.46
N ARG A 143 41.65 44.59 32.37
CA ARG A 143 42.87 44.24 33.12
C ARG A 143 42.70 43.03 34.02
N THR A 144 41.57 42.88 34.70
CA THR A 144 41.29 41.72 35.56
C THR A 144 41.16 40.43 34.74
N MET A 145 40.54 40.48 33.56
CA MET A 145 40.41 39.32 32.66
C MET A 145 41.75 38.92 32.02
N LEU A 146 42.54 39.89 31.52
CA LEU A 146 43.85 39.63 30.91
C LEU A 146 44.92 39.21 31.96
N GLY A 147 44.83 39.75 33.17
CA GLY A 147 45.77 39.48 34.27
C GLY A 147 45.39 38.28 35.15
N ALA A 148 44.31 37.57 34.84
CA ALA A 148 43.88 36.42 35.62
C ALA A 148 44.89 35.25 35.49
N PRO A 149 45.23 34.55 36.60
CA PRO A 149 46.08 33.35 36.54
C PRO A 149 45.39 32.12 35.92
N VAL A 150 44.11 32.25 35.55
CA VAL A 150 43.29 31.21 34.93
C VAL A 150 42.76 31.73 33.59
N PRO A 151 42.61 30.89 32.55
CA PRO A 151 42.07 31.33 31.27
C PRO A 151 40.67 31.92 31.39
N VAL A 152 40.49 33.17 30.93
CA VAL A 152 39.18 33.80 30.79
C VAL A 152 38.82 33.88 29.31
N VAL A 153 37.70 33.27 28.92
CA VAL A 153 37.17 33.28 27.56
C VAL A 153 36.01 34.26 27.49
N ALA A 154 36.12 35.29 26.66
CA ALA A 154 35.04 36.23 26.40
C ALA A 154 34.19 35.77 25.20
N ILE A 155 32.87 36.00 25.23
CA ILE A 155 32.09 35.79 24.02
C ILE A 155 32.36 36.84 22.94
N THR A 156 32.31 36.40 21.69
CA THR A 156 32.31 37.26 20.50
C THR A 156 31.07 37.01 19.64
N ALA A 157 30.82 37.92 18.71
CA ALA A 157 29.67 37.88 17.80
C ALA A 157 30.13 37.46 16.40
N LEU A 158 29.42 36.53 15.77
CA LEU A 158 29.62 36.19 14.36
C LEU A 158 29.12 37.33 13.46
N GLU A 159 29.58 37.37 12.20
CA GLU A 159 29.15 38.39 11.21
C GLU A 159 27.62 38.53 11.11
N GLN A 160 26.92 37.39 11.23
CA GLN A 160 25.47 37.25 11.13
C GLN A 160 24.71 37.82 12.34
N THR A 161 25.39 38.06 13.46
CA THR A 161 24.79 38.63 14.68
C THR A 161 24.57 40.14 14.46
N PRO A 162 23.34 40.66 14.65
CA PRO A 162 22.98 42.02 14.25
C PRO A 162 23.56 43.07 15.22
N LEU A 163 24.82 43.43 15.00
CA LEU A 163 25.53 44.52 15.69
C LEU A 163 25.78 45.68 14.72
N THR A 164 25.71 46.91 15.23
CA THR A 164 26.20 48.07 14.47
C THR A 164 27.72 48.04 14.34
N GLU A 165 28.24 48.70 13.32
CA GLU A 165 29.68 48.88 13.09
C GLU A 165 30.41 49.56 14.27
N ARG A 166 29.69 50.32 15.11
CA ARG A 166 30.24 50.87 16.36
C ARG A 166 30.33 49.81 17.46
N GLN A 167 29.29 48.98 17.61
CA GLN A 167 29.25 47.90 18.59
C GLN A 167 30.30 46.84 18.29
N ARG A 168 30.44 46.41 17.02
CA ARG A 168 31.43 45.41 16.61
C ARG A 168 32.86 45.87 16.89
N ARG A 169 33.22 47.10 16.47
CA ARG A 169 34.54 47.68 16.79
C ARG A 169 34.81 47.83 18.30
N PHE A 170 33.78 48.11 19.11
CA PHE A 170 33.95 48.15 20.56
C PHE A 170 34.15 46.74 21.14
N LEU A 171 33.38 45.75 20.70
CA LEU A 171 33.51 44.34 21.10
C LEU A 171 34.89 43.76 20.74
N ASP A 172 35.33 43.94 19.50
CA ASP A 172 36.65 43.50 19.04
C ASP A 172 37.77 44.21 19.83
N GLY A 173 37.66 45.52 20.02
CA GLY A 173 38.63 46.29 20.83
C GLY A 173 38.65 45.88 22.31
N PHE A 174 37.50 45.58 22.90
CA PHE A 174 37.39 45.18 24.32
C PHE A 174 37.91 43.76 24.56
N THR A 175 37.67 42.84 23.62
CA THR A 175 38.07 41.42 23.70
C THR A 175 39.45 41.13 23.09
N ASP A 176 40.11 42.14 22.52
CA ASP A 176 41.47 42.02 21.98
C ASP A 176 42.47 41.49 23.03
N GLY A 177 43.35 40.59 22.62
CA GLY A 177 44.30 39.88 23.48
C GLY A 177 43.72 38.73 24.33
N MET A 178 42.40 38.54 24.36
CA MET A 178 41.75 37.46 25.13
C MET A 178 41.45 36.24 24.25
N PRO A 179 41.39 35.01 24.81
CA PRO A 179 40.68 33.91 24.20
C PRO A 179 39.21 34.27 23.93
N ARG A 180 38.71 34.00 22.72
CA ARG A 180 37.33 34.32 22.31
C ARG A 180 36.60 33.08 21.82
N GLY A 181 35.28 33.04 22.01
CA GLY A 181 34.41 32.08 21.35
C GLY A 181 33.01 32.63 21.11
N HIS A 182 32.28 32.17 20.10
CA HIS A 182 30.92 32.65 19.85
C HIS A 182 29.87 31.94 20.71
N ALA A 183 28.78 32.64 21.05
CA ALA A 183 27.61 32.10 21.77
C ALA A 183 26.33 32.02 20.90
N ASN A 184 26.48 31.96 19.57
CA ASN A 184 25.34 31.85 18.66
C ASN A 184 24.68 30.45 18.72
N LEU A 185 23.45 30.40 19.24
CA LEU A 185 22.64 29.18 19.32
C LEU A 185 21.86 28.90 18.01
N ALA A 186 21.95 27.68 17.50
CA ALA A 186 21.23 27.27 16.30
C ALA A 186 19.77 26.86 16.60
N LYS A 187 18.82 27.67 16.13
CA LYS A 187 17.38 27.48 16.28
C LYS A 187 16.79 26.75 15.06
N ASP A 188 15.91 25.78 15.28
CA ASP A 188 15.16 25.13 14.19
C ASP A 188 14.25 26.14 13.48
N ARG A 189 14.25 26.11 12.15
CA ARG A 189 13.44 27.02 11.31
C ARG A 189 11.94 26.79 11.45
N LEU A 190 11.49 25.65 11.97
CA LEU A 190 10.06 25.32 12.08
C LEU A 190 9.43 25.73 13.42
N ASP A 191 10.19 25.70 14.52
CA ASP A 191 9.63 25.88 15.86
C ASP A 191 10.53 26.63 16.87
N ALA A 192 11.62 27.21 16.35
CA ALA A 192 12.62 28.02 17.04
C ALA A 192 13.34 27.34 18.22
N ALA A 193 13.20 26.02 18.39
CA ALA A 193 13.88 25.28 19.45
C ALA A 193 15.36 25.06 19.14
N VAL A 194 16.19 25.14 20.18
CA VAL A 194 17.64 24.84 20.12
C VAL A 194 17.82 23.35 20.37
N ARG A 195 18.27 22.63 19.35
CA ARG A 195 18.58 21.17 19.42
C ARG A 195 19.99 20.84 18.90
N TRP A 196 20.63 21.77 18.21
CA TRP A 196 21.91 21.57 17.51
C TRP A 196 22.91 22.62 18.00
N HIS A 197 24.17 22.22 18.11
CA HIS A 197 25.30 23.12 18.32
C HIS A 197 26.05 23.35 17.02
N VAL A 198 26.57 24.56 16.84
CA VAL A 198 27.49 24.91 15.74
C VAL A 198 28.86 25.12 16.37
N PRO A 199 29.83 24.22 16.19
CA PRO A 199 31.10 24.28 16.91
C PRO A 199 32.02 25.42 16.47
N PHE A 200 31.88 25.87 15.20
CA PHE A 200 32.69 26.92 14.57
C PHE A 200 31.82 27.85 13.72
N GLY A 201 32.12 29.15 13.75
CA GLY A 201 31.58 30.14 12.84
C GLY A 201 32.07 29.96 11.39
N GLY A 202 31.44 30.66 10.44
CA GLY A 202 31.85 30.64 9.03
C GLY A 202 33.24 31.23 8.76
N ASP A 203 33.76 32.00 9.71
CA ASP A 203 35.12 32.55 9.80
C ASP A 203 36.12 31.59 10.48
N GLY A 204 35.66 30.42 10.95
CA GLY A 204 36.47 29.46 11.72
C GLY A 204 36.58 29.79 13.22
N THR A 205 35.95 30.85 13.72
CA THR A 205 35.98 31.20 15.14
C THR A 205 35.29 30.09 15.95
N PRO A 206 35.92 29.52 16.99
CA PRO A 206 35.29 28.49 17.82
C PRO A 206 34.10 29.05 18.60
N SER A 207 33.16 28.18 18.95
CA SER A 207 32.13 28.47 19.95
C SER A 207 32.72 28.54 21.38
N LEU A 208 32.02 29.22 22.31
CA LEU A 208 32.43 29.34 23.71
C LEU A 208 32.72 27.97 24.37
N PRO A 209 31.85 26.93 24.25
CA PRO A 209 32.15 25.59 24.78
C PRO A 209 33.35 24.93 24.13
N VAL A 210 33.55 25.10 22.81
CA VAL A 210 34.71 24.51 22.11
C VAL A 210 36.01 25.14 22.60
N GLN A 211 36.03 26.46 22.80
CA GLN A 211 37.21 27.16 23.32
C GLN A 211 37.51 26.75 24.77
N LEU A 212 36.49 26.62 25.62
CA LEU A 212 36.64 26.15 26.99
C LEU A 212 37.02 24.66 27.09
N ALA A 213 36.48 23.80 26.22
CA ALA A 213 36.83 22.38 26.16
C ALA A 213 38.29 22.19 25.75
N ARG A 214 38.77 22.95 24.76
CA ARG A 214 40.19 22.97 24.35
C ARG A 214 41.12 23.36 25.50
N LEU A 215 40.77 24.44 26.23
CA LEU A 215 41.49 24.85 27.45
C LEU A 215 41.39 23.82 28.58
N GLY A 216 40.31 23.04 28.63
CA GLY A 216 40.12 21.90 29.52
C GLY A 216 40.87 20.62 29.12
N GLY A 217 41.59 20.61 28.00
CA GLY A 217 42.39 19.48 27.51
C GLY A 217 41.76 18.66 26.38
N VAL A 218 40.58 19.04 25.86
CA VAL A 218 39.91 18.32 24.76
C VAL A 218 40.55 18.68 23.41
N SER A 219 41.37 17.78 22.89
CA SER A 219 42.11 17.96 21.63
C SER A 219 41.25 17.77 20.38
N VAL A 220 40.23 16.92 20.44
CA VAL A 220 39.37 16.55 19.30
C VAL A 220 37.95 17.04 19.58
N VAL A 221 37.46 17.93 18.72
CA VAL A 221 36.09 18.46 18.77
C VAL A 221 35.42 18.24 17.40
N PRO A 222 34.10 18.03 17.33
CA PRO A 222 33.40 17.91 16.05
C PRO A 222 33.60 19.16 15.18
N GLY A 223 33.93 18.98 13.90
CA GLY A 223 34.03 20.08 12.93
C GLY A 223 32.67 20.49 12.34
N GLU A 224 31.71 19.56 12.29
CA GLU A 224 30.37 19.77 11.76
C GLU A 224 29.35 20.04 12.88
N PRO A 225 28.21 20.72 12.59
CA PRO A 225 27.13 20.89 13.56
C PRO A 225 26.58 19.54 14.06
N PHE A 226 26.35 19.44 15.37
CA PHE A 226 25.92 18.20 16.03
C PHE A 226 24.71 18.41 16.94
N ARG A 227 23.93 17.35 17.20
CA ARG A 227 22.80 17.41 18.14
C ARG A 227 23.31 17.44 19.58
N ILE A 228 22.75 18.35 20.38
CA ILE A 228 23.09 18.51 21.81
C ILE A 228 22.61 17.28 22.59
N ASP A 229 23.50 16.70 23.40
CA ASP A 229 23.22 15.61 24.33
C ASP A 229 22.97 16.16 25.75
N TRP A 230 21.70 16.37 26.07
CA TRP A 230 21.24 17.03 27.29
C TRP A 230 21.62 16.22 28.52
N HIS A 231 22.55 16.75 29.32
CA HIS A 231 22.95 16.16 30.59
C HIS A 231 21.74 15.96 31.50
N GLY A 232 21.58 14.74 32.01
CA GLY A 232 20.46 14.36 32.87
C GLY A 232 20.46 15.10 34.21
N ARG A 233 19.30 15.11 34.88
CA ARG A 233 19.16 15.65 36.23
C ARG A 233 19.31 14.51 37.26
N PRO A 234 19.83 14.77 38.48
CA PRO A 234 19.90 13.72 39.51
C PRO A 234 18.50 13.30 40.00
N ASP A 235 17.60 14.29 40.08
CA ASP A 235 16.22 14.18 40.51
C ASP A 235 15.41 15.32 39.87
N GLY A 236 14.09 15.35 40.08
CA GLY A 236 13.20 16.36 39.48
C GLY A 236 13.38 17.79 40.00
N SER A 237 14.07 17.99 41.13
CA SER A 237 14.31 19.29 41.77
C SER A 237 15.71 19.84 41.50
N THR A 238 16.74 18.98 41.54
CA THR A 238 18.14 19.38 41.34
C THR A 238 18.43 19.74 39.88
N ALA A 239 19.12 20.86 39.65
CA ALA A 239 19.57 21.28 38.31
C ALA A 239 20.72 20.38 37.80
N PRO A 240 20.93 20.22 36.47
CA PRO A 240 22.00 19.37 35.92
C PRO A 240 23.41 19.90 36.26
N PHE A 241 23.52 21.21 36.51
CA PHE A 241 24.75 21.88 36.93
C PHE A 241 24.54 22.58 38.28
N PRO A 242 25.58 22.75 39.11
CA PRO A 242 25.56 23.68 40.23
C PRO A 242 25.35 25.11 39.73
N ILE A 243 24.30 25.77 40.20
CA ILE A 243 23.94 27.15 39.84
C ILE A 243 24.08 28.04 41.08
N TYR A 244 24.77 29.17 40.93
CA TYR A 244 24.97 30.16 41.99
C TYR A 244 24.57 31.57 41.52
N PRO A 245 23.79 32.34 42.29
CA PRO A 245 23.50 33.74 41.97
C PRO A 245 24.77 34.61 42.04
N ALA A 246 24.94 35.51 41.09
CA ALA A 246 26.16 36.31 40.91
C ALA A 246 26.57 37.12 42.16
N GLU A 247 25.60 37.69 42.88
CA GLU A 247 25.77 38.43 44.13
C GLU A 247 26.26 37.57 45.31
N THR A 248 26.06 36.25 45.27
CA THR A 248 26.52 35.34 46.33
C THR A 248 27.96 34.88 46.17
N VAL A 249 28.56 35.04 44.98
CA VAL A 249 29.87 34.45 44.64
C VAL A 249 30.98 34.85 45.61
N ALA A 250 30.96 36.10 46.10
CA ALA A 250 31.95 36.61 47.05
C ALA A 250 31.95 35.90 48.42
N VAL A 251 30.86 35.23 48.79
CA VAL A 251 30.72 34.51 50.08
C VAL A 251 30.67 32.98 49.92
N LEU A 252 30.76 32.45 48.70
CA LEU A 252 30.76 31.00 48.47
C LEU A 252 32.05 30.34 49.00
N PRO A 253 31.97 29.11 49.55
CA PRO A 253 33.15 28.31 49.84
C PRO A 253 33.96 28.05 48.55
N LYS A 254 35.22 28.50 48.50
CA LYS A 254 36.10 28.34 47.33
C LYS A 254 36.21 26.89 46.85
N SER A 255 36.12 25.92 47.76
CA SER A 255 36.11 24.48 47.45
C SER A 255 34.94 24.02 46.59
N TRP A 256 33.85 24.78 46.49
CA TRP A 256 32.72 24.50 45.60
C TRP A 256 33.00 24.90 44.15
N LEU A 257 34.05 25.70 43.90
CA LEU A 257 34.40 26.26 42.59
C LEU A 257 35.75 25.73 42.09
N ALA A 258 36.66 25.36 43.01
CA ALA A 258 37.98 24.85 42.71
C ALA A 258 37.97 23.69 41.68
N GLY A 259 38.83 23.76 40.67
CA GLY A 259 39.00 22.74 39.63
C GLY A 259 37.89 22.67 38.56
N ARG A 260 36.79 23.42 38.72
CA ARG A 260 35.67 23.50 37.76
C ARG A 260 35.91 24.58 36.71
N THR A 261 35.33 24.40 35.53
CA THR A 261 35.12 25.50 34.57
C THR A 261 33.84 26.23 34.96
N VAL A 262 33.89 27.55 35.10
CA VAL A 262 32.74 28.36 35.53
C VAL A 262 32.25 29.21 34.36
N LEU A 263 30.96 29.08 34.01
CA LEU A 263 30.31 30.00 33.08
C LEU A 263 29.61 31.11 33.85
N VAL A 264 29.81 32.35 33.43
CA VAL A 264 29.22 33.56 33.99
C VAL A 264 28.28 34.16 32.93
N GLY A 265 26.98 34.21 33.19
CA GLY A 265 25.98 34.65 32.21
C GLY A 265 24.68 35.17 32.83
N THR A 266 23.71 35.56 32.02
CA THR A 266 22.43 36.12 32.50
C THR A 266 21.30 35.09 32.49
N ALA A 267 20.42 35.12 33.50
CA ALA A 267 19.23 34.27 33.58
C ALA A 267 17.96 35.12 33.72
N LEU A 268 17.78 36.07 32.78
CA LEU A 268 16.67 37.03 32.80
C LEU A 268 15.46 36.53 32.02
N ALA A 269 14.28 36.68 32.61
CA ALA A 269 13.02 36.26 32.01
C ALA A 269 12.76 36.99 30.68
N GLY A 270 12.52 36.23 29.61
CA GLY A 270 12.18 36.78 28.29
C GLY A 270 13.32 37.47 27.51
N ILE A 271 14.56 37.48 28.01
CA ILE A 271 15.71 38.06 27.29
C ILE A 271 16.57 36.94 26.70
N ASP A 272 17.36 36.26 27.53
CA ASP A 272 18.26 35.16 27.13
C ASP A 272 17.63 33.81 27.51
N GLN A 273 16.44 33.57 26.97
CA GLN A 273 15.65 32.38 27.28
C GLN A 273 15.21 31.70 25.99
N HIS A 274 15.56 30.42 25.87
CA HIS A 274 15.36 29.66 24.65
C HIS A 274 14.54 28.41 24.88
N ARG A 275 13.81 28.01 23.84
CA ARG A 275 13.06 26.76 23.83
C ARG A 275 14.04 25.63 23.55
N THR A 276 14.07 24.63 24.40
CA THR A 276 14.89 23.41 24.26
C THR A 276 13.96 22.19 24.34
N PRO A 277 14.47 20.97 24.11
CA PRO A 277 13.73 19.74 24.41
C PRO A 277 13.24 19.70 25.86
N LEU A 278 14.08 20.15 26.81
CA LEU A 278 13.76 20.23 28.24
C LEU A 278 12.61 21.20 28.55
N SER A 279 12.33 22.17 27.67
CA SER A 279 11.26 23.16 27.82
C SER A 279 9.84 22.62 27.64
N SER A 280 9.64 21.33 27.33
CA SER A 280 8.28 20.78 27.11
C SER A 280 7.39 20.80 28.35
N ALA A 281 7.94 21.07 29.54
CA ALA A 281 7.21 21.31 30.79
C ALA A 281 6.85 22.79 31.07
N GLY A 282 7.16 23.72 30.15
CA GLY A 282 6.72 25.13 30.21
C GLY A 282 7.77 26.16 30.65
N ALA A 283 9.00 25.74 30.94
CA ALA A 283 10.11 26.64 31.27
C ALA A 283 11.16 26.71 30.15
N SER A 284 11.52 27.92 29.73
CA SER A 284 12.65 28.20 28.83
C SER A 284 13.99 28.00 29.53
N THR A 285 15.01 27.55 28.79
CA THR A 285 16.37 27.36 29.29
C THR A 285 17.20 28.62 29.02
N PRO A 286 17.97 29.14 30.00
CA PRO A 286 18.96 30.21 29.79
C PRO A 286 20.01 29.84 28.74
N GLY A 287 20.51 30.79 27.94
CA GLY A 287 21.52 30.53 26.91
C GLY A 287 22.78 29.90 27.48
N VAL A 288 23.31 30.47 28.56
CA VAL A 288 24.47 29.97 29.31
C VAL A 288 24.31 28.54 29.86
N GLU A 289 23.09 28.07 30.16
CA GLU A 289 22.83 26.68 30.57
C GLU A 289 22.89 25.72 29.37
N ILE A 290 22.50 26.17 28.17
CA ILE A 290 22.68 25.41 26.93
C ILE A 290 24.17 25.27 26.62
N GLU A 291 24.96 26.34 26.76
CA GLU A 291 26.42 26.29 26.59
C GLU A 291 27.09 25.36 27.62
N ALA A 292 26.56 25.24 28.84
CA ALA A 292 27.01 24.22 29.81
C ALA A 292 26.68 22.79 29.38
N HIS A 293 25.51 22.53 28.79
CA HIS A 293 25.19 21.21 28.23
C HIS A 293 26.13 20.81 27.09
N VAL A 294 26.44 21.75 26.19
CA VAL A 294 27.41 21.53 25.12
C VAL A 294 28.82 21.30 25.68
N LEU A 295 29.24 22.10 26.68
CA LEU A 295 30.56 21.93 27.32
C LEU A 295 30.67 20.57 28.02
N ALA A 296 29.63 20.13 28.73
CA ALA A 296 29.58 18.81 29.37
C ALA A 296 29.71 17.69 28.32
N GLN A 297 28.94 17.76 27.22
CA GLN A 297 29.02 16.81 26.12
C GLN A 297 30.44 16.73 25.53
N LEU A 298 31.12 17.86 25.34
CA LEU A 298 32.50 17.92 24.82
C LEU A 298 33.54 17.39 25.83
N LEU A 299 33.40 17.68 27.13
CA LEU A 299 34.31 17.19 28.17
C LEU A 299 34.16 15.68 28.42
N ASP A 300 32.94 15.17 28.38
CA ASP A 300 32.63 13.74 28.54
C ASP A 300 32.93 12.91 27.28
N GLY A 301 33.19 13.55 26.14
CA GLY A 301 33.34 12.88 24.84
C GLY A 301 32.04 12.26 24.31
N ARG A 302 30.87 12.77 24.73
CA ARG A 302 29.55 12.23 24.37
C ARG A 302 29.13 12.64 22.95
N SER A 303 28.55 11.70 22.21
CA SER A 303 28.01 11.93 20.87
C SER A 303 26.49 12.19 20.91
N SER A 304 25.90 12.53 19.76
CA SER A 304 24.44 12.69 19.64
C SER A 304 23.69 11.46 20.18
N PRO A 305 22.65 11.63 21.03
CA PRO A 305 21.87 10.51 21.56
C PRO A 305 20.99 9.85 20.49
N ARG A 306 20.69 10.54 19.38
CA ARG A 306 19.85 10.02 18.29
C ARG A 306 20.58 8.92 17.52
N LEU A 307 19.87 7.82 17.26
CA LEU A 307 20.34 6.71 16.43
C LEU A 307 20.85 7.22 15.07
N PRO A 308 22.06 6.80 14.60
CA PRO A 308 22.60 7.24 13.31
C PRO A 308 21.67 6.90 12.13
N PHE A 309 21.75 7.68 11.05
CA PHE A 309 20.91 7.51 9.87
C PHE A 309 20.89 6.09 9.29
N ALA A 310 22.05 5.40 9.28
CA ALA A 310 22.13 4.01 8.83
C ALA A 310 21.29 3.05 9.70
N GLY A 311 21.23 3.30 11.01
CA GLY A 311 20.39 2.55 11.95
C GLY A 311 18.90 2.85 11.77
N GLU A 312 18.53 4.13 11.59
CA GLU A 312 17.15 4.53 11.27
C GLU A 312 16.69 3.89 9.95
N ALA A 313 17.54 3.91 8.92
CA ALA A 313 17.24 3.33 7.61
C ALA A 313 17.11 1.79 7.66
N ALA A 314 17.98 1.11 8.40
CA ALA A 314 17.87 -0.33 8.64
C ALA A 314 16.58 -0.68 9.40
N LEU A 315 16.22 0.08 10.43
CA LEU A 315 14.99 -0.12 11.19
C LEU A 315 13.73 0.12 10.34
N ALA A 316 13.74 1.16 9.49
CA ALA A 316 12.65 1.42 8.55
C ALA A 316 12.51 0.30 7.50
N LEU A 317 13.62 -0.27 7.04
CA LEU A 317 13.61 -1.42 6.14
C LEU A 317 13.05 -2.69 6.81
N LEU A 318 13.47 -2.97 8.05
CA LEU A 318 12.96 -4.10 8.85
C LEU A 318 11.46 -3.95 9.14
N MET A 319 11.00 -2.75 9.46
CA MET A 319 9.57 -2.45 9.66
C MET A 319 8.76 -2.59 8.37
N ALA A 320 9.26 -2.12 7.23
CA ALA A 320 8.62 -2.36 5.94
C ALA A 320 8.56 -3.87 5.59
N ALA A 321 9.65 -4.61 5.85
CA ALA A 321 9.72 -6.05 5.64
C ALA A 321 8.69 -6.80 6.49
N ALA A 322 8.57 -6.44 7.77
CA ALA A 322 7.60 -7.03 8.69
C ALA A 322 6.15 -6.70 8.27
N GLY A 323 5.87 -5.47 7.83
CA GLY A 323 4.55 -5.09 7.31
C GLY A 323 4.15 -5.88 6.07
N VAL A 324 5.08 -6.05 5.12
CA VAL A 324 4.90 -6.91 3.94
C VAL A 324 4.71 -8.38 4.33
N ALA A 325 5.44 -8.88 5.34
CA ALA A 325 5.31 -10.25 5.83
C ALA A 325 3.93 -10.51 6.47
N VAL A 326 3.40 -9.57 7.27
CA VAL A 326 2.05 -9.69 7.85
C VAL A 326 0.96 -9.62 6.79
N ALA A 327 1.11 -8.78 5.74
CA ALA A 327 0.21 -8.81 4.59
C ALA A 327 0.25 -10.17 3.85
N LEU A 328 1.45 -10.73 3.66
CA LEU A 328 1.65 -12.03 3.01
C LEU A 328 1.11 -13.23 3.81
N ALA A 329 0.95 -13.10 5.12
CA ALA A 329 0.47 -14.17 6.00
C ALA A 329 -1.02 -14.52 5.81
N GLY A 330 -1.79 -13.72 5.03
CA GLY A 330 -3.18 -14.04 4.71
C GLY A 330 -4.15 -13.99 5.91
N LEU A 331 -3.78 -13.24 6.96
CA LEU A 331 -4.57 -13.11 8.18
C LEU A 331 -5.91 -12.37 7.91
N PRO A 332 -6.97 -12.66 8.69
CA PRO A 332 -8.23 -11.92 8.59
C PRO A 332 -8.02 -10.43 8.91
N LEU A 333 -8.81 -9.56 8.27
CA LEU A 333 -8.61 -8.11 8.28
C LEU A 333 -8.52 -7.49 9.69
N TRP A 334 -9.24 -8.03 10.68
CA TRP A 334 -9.18 -7.55 12.06
C TRP A 334 -7.82 -7.83 12.74
N LEU A 335 -7.17 -8.95 12.44
CA LEU A 335 -5.80 -9.24 12.90
C LEU A 335 -4.77 -8.35 12.18
N VAL A 336 -4.97 -8.09 10.89
CA VAL A 336 -4.14 -7.15 10.12
C VAL A 336 -4.24 -5.73 10.69
N ALA A 337 -5.45 -5.27 11.01
CA ALA A 337 -5.68 -3.97 11.65
C ALA A 337 -5.09 -3.91 13.07
N ALA A 338 -5.26 -4.97 13.87
CA ALA A 338 -4.67 -5.08 15.21
C ALA A 338 -3.14 -5.04 15.15
N ALA A 339 -2.50 -5.82 14.28
CA ALA A 339 -1.06 -5.78 14.05
C ALA A 339 -0.61 -4.39 13.57
N GLY A 340 -1.39 -3.77 12.67
CA GLY A 340 -1.18 -2.41 12.17
C GLY A 340 -1.00 -1.36 13.27
N LEU A 341 -1.71 -1.49 14.39
CA LEU A 341 -1.64 -0.60 15.55
C LEU A 341 -0.65 -1.09 16.63
N LEU A 342 -0.70 -2.37 16.97
CA LEU A 342 0.04 -2.94 18.11
C LEU A 342 1.55 -3.04 17.86
N VAL A 343 1.99 -3.32 16.63
CA VAL A 343 3.43 -3.43 16.32
C VAL A 343 4.14 -2.07 16.46
N PRO A 344 3.63 -0.95 15.89
CA PRO A 344 4.15 0.37 16.21
C PRO A 344 4.07 0.68 17.71
N ALA A 345 2.93 0.45 18.37
CA ALA A 345 2.80 0.74 19.80
C ALA A 345 3.85 0.02 20.66
N ALA A 346 4.13 -1.26 20.37
CA ALA A 346 5.19 -2.04 21.02
C ALA A 346 6.60 -1.53 20.70
N ALA A 347 6.85 -1.07 19.46
CA ALA A 347 8.12 -0.45 19.09
C ALA A 347 8.33 0.88 19.85
N TRP A 348 7.30 1.72 19.95
CA TRP A 348 7.35 2.99 20.68
C TRP A 348 7.57 2.78 22.19
N THR A 349 6.86 1.85 22.83
CA THR A 349 7.12 1.55 24.25
C THR A 349 8.51 0.94 24.48
N GLY A 350 8.97 0.06 23.59
CA GLY A 350 10.31 -0.50 23.62
C GLY A 350 11.43 0.54 23.46
N ALA A 351 11.29 1.48 22.52
CA ALA A 351 12.25 2.57 22.33
C ALA A 351 12.28 3.55 23.51
N ASN A 352 11.12 3.87 24.10
CA ASN A 352 11.05 4.70 25.30
C ASN A 352 11.79 4.03 26.48
N ALA A 353 11.58 2.72 26.68
CA ALA A 353 12.27 1.96 27.72
C ALA A 353 13.78 1.84 27.45
N LEU A 354 14.19 1.65 26.19
CA LEU A 354 15.59 1.64 25.78
C LEU A 354 16.29 2.97 26.08
N PHE A 355 15.66 4.09 25.75
CA PHE A 355 16.21 5.42 26.01
C PHE A 355 16.30 5.73 27.52
N ALA A 356 15.26 5.38 28.29
CA ALA A 356 15.27 5.51 29.74
C ALA A 356 16.37 4.68 30.43
N ALA A 357 16.78 3.57 29.82
CA ALA A 357 17.90 2.73 30.25
C ALA A 357 19.29 3.25 29.80
N GLY A 358 19.37 4.44 29.20
CA GLY A 358 20.62 5.02 28.68
C GLY A 358 20.99 4.57 27.25
N GLY A 359 20.08 3.90 26.55
CA GLY A 359 20.24 3.56 25.13
C GLY A 359 19.97 4.76 24.19
N PRO A 360 20.20 4.59 22.87
CA PRO A 360 20.01 5.67 21.92
C PRO A 360 18.54 6.04 21.75
N LEU A 361 18.30 7.32 21.47
CA LEU A 361 17.02 7.87 21.06
C LEU A 361 16.67 7.36 19.65
N VAL A 362 15.67 6.47 19.56
CA VAL A 362 15.26 5.83 18.30
C VAL A 362 14.14 6.62 17.61
N PRO A 363 14.38 7.21 16.43
CA PRO A 363 13.34 7.94 15.70
C PRO A 363 12.38 6.98 14.98
N LEU A 364 11.20 6.78 15.58
CA LEU A 364 10.24 5.77 15.14
C LEU A 364 9.19 6.25 14.14
N VAL A 365 9.12 7.54 13.81
CA VAL A 365 8.10 8.04 12.84
C VAL A 365 8.32 7.43 11.46
N ALA A 366 9.55 7.46 10.93
CA ALA A 366 9.84 6.85 9.61
C ALA A 366 9.65 5.32 9.63
N PRO A 367 10.17 4.55 10.60
CA PRO A 367 9.88 3.12 10.71
C PRO A 367 8.38 2.78 10.84
N SER A 368 7.60 3.57 11.60
CA SER A 368 6.15 3.35 11.74
C SER A 368 5.40 3.60 10.42
N LEU A 369 5.80 4.64 9.67
CA LEU A 369 5.27 4.91 8.32
C LEU A 369 5.68 3.81 7.33
N ALA A 370 6.92 3.31 7.40
CA ALA A 370 7.42 2.24 6.54
C ALA A 370 6.66 0.91 6.77
N TRP A 371 6.38 0.57 8.04
CA TRP A 371 5.50 -0.53 8.43
C TRP A 371 4.10 -0.39 7.83
N GLY A 372 3.44 0.76 8.07
CA GLY A 372 2.08 1.01 7.61
C GLY A 372 1.96 1.02 6.08
N ALA A 373 2.93 1.64 5.39
CA ALA A 373 2.99 1.67 3.94
C ALA A 373 3.23 0.27 3.34
N GLY A 374 4.15 -0.51 3.90
CA GLY A 374 4.42 -1.88 3.43
C GLY A 374 3.20 -2.80 3.60
N LEU A 375 2.54 -2.73 4.76
CA LEU A 375 1.32 -3.47 5.07
C LEU A 375 0.16 -3.09 4.12
N ALA A 376 -0.11 -1.78 3.97
CA ALA A 376 -1.20 -1.26 3.15
C ALA A 376 -0.98 -1.50 1.66
N ALA A 377 0.21 -1.19 1.13
CA ALA A 377 0.52 -1.40 -0.27
C ALA A 377 0.43 -2.88 -0.66
N MET A 378 0.93 -3.78 0.19
CA MET A 378 0.88 -5.22 -0.11
C MET A 378 -0.53 -5.80 -0.01
N THR A 379 -1.32 -5.43 1.01
CA THR A 379 -2.73 -5.87 1.12
C THR A 379 -3.60 -5.36 -0.03
N VAL A 380 -3.45 -4.09 -0.43
CA VAL A 380 -4.13 -3.54 -1.62
C VAL A 380 -3.71 -4.31 -2.88
N GLN A 381 -2.41 -4.56 -3.07
CA GLN A 381 -1.89 -5.25 -4.24
C GLN A 381 -2.33 -6.72 -4.31
N MET A 382 -2.50 -7.40 -3.17
CA MET A 382 -3.10 -8.74 -3.09
C MET A 382 -4.59 -8.70 -3.44
N SER A 383 -5.37 -7.76 -2.88
CA SER A 383 -6.80 -7.62 -3.21
C SER A 383 -7.04 -7.28 -4.70
N LEU A 384 -6.20 -6.45 -5.30
CA LEU A 384 -6.28 -6.15 -6.74
C LEU A 384 -5.96 -7.38 -7.60
N ARG A 385 -5.00 -8.22 -7.19
CA ARG A 385 -4.68 -9.49 -7.86
C ARG A 385 -5.83 -10.50 -7.75
N GLU A 386 -6.39 -10.70 -6.56
CA GLU A 386 -7.56 -11.57 -6.37
C GLU A 386 -8.76 -11.14 -7.23
N ARG A 387 -9.00 -9.81 -7.35
CA ARG A 387 -10.04 -9.26 -8.23
C ARG A 387 -9.74 -9.50 -9.71
N ALA A 388 -8.48 -9.39 -10.13
CA ALA A 388 -8.07 -9.65 -11.51
C ALA A 388 -8.21 -11.14 -11.86
N ASP A 389 -7.68 -12.02 -11.01
CA ASP A 389 -7.76 -13.48 -11.17
C ASP A 389 -9.24 -13.95 -11.15
N ARG A 390 -10.10 -13.34 -10.30
CA ARG A 390 -11.56 -13.56 -10.31
C ARG A 390 -12.21 -13.14 -11.64
N ARG A 391 -11.85 -11.98 -12.21
CA ARG A 391 -12.41 -11.52 -13.50
C ARG A 391 -12.05 -12.47 -14.64
N VAL A 392 -10.79 -12.90 -14.72
CA VAL A 392 -10.34 -13.87 -15.73
C VAL A 392 -11.09 -15.20 -15.58
N MET A 393 -11.26 -15.68 -14.34
CA MET A 393 -12.04 -16.90 -14.07
C MET A 393 -13.50 -16.75 -14.53
N MET A 394 -14.16 -15.64 -14.22
CA MET A 394 -15.54 -15.37 -14.65
C MET A 394 -15.68 -15.27 -16.17
N GLN A 395 -14.71 -14.66 -16.87
CA GLN A 395 -14.71 -14.58 -18.33
C GLN A 395 -14.59 -15.96 -19.01
N LEU A 396 -13.80 -16.87 -18.46
CA LEU A 396 -13.70 -18.24 -18.98
C LEU A 396 -15.03 -19.03 -18.86
N PHE A 397 -15.81 -18.76 -17.81
CA PHE A 397 -17.16 -19.31 -17.67
C PHE A 397 -18.18 -18.61 -18.58
N ALA A 398 -18.16 -17.28 -18.66
CA ALA A 398 -19.10 -16.48 -19.46
C ALA A 398 -19.08 -16.80 -20.96
N ASN A 399 -17.97 -17.34 -21.48
CA ASN A 399 -17.89 -17.83 -22.86
C ASN A 399 -18.70 -19.11 -23.12
N HIS A 400 -19.25 -19.76 -22.08
CA HIS A 400 -19.99 -21.03 -22.18
C HIS A 400 -21.34 -21.03 -21.41
N VAL A 401 -21.67 -19.96 -20.68
CA VAL A 401 -22.94 -19.78 -19.96
C VAL A 401 -23.30 -18.30 -19.91
N SER A 402 -24.60 -17.99 -19.93
CA SER A 402 -25.10 -16.62 -19.80
C SER A 402 -24.62 -15.96 -18.50
N GLN A 403 -24.44 -14.64 -18.52
CA GLN A 403 -23.90 -13.90 -17.38
C GLN A 403 -24.66 -14.14 -16.05
N PRO A 404 -26.02 -14.18 -16.01
CA PRO A 404 -26.75 -14.48 -14.78
C PRO A 404 -26.44 -15.88 -14.23
N VAL A 405 -26.32 -16.87 -15.12
CA VAL A 405 -25.99 -18.25 -14.75
C VAL A 405 -24.56 -18.37 -14.23
N ALA A 406 -23.60 -17.67 -14.84
CA ALA A 406 -22.22 -17.63 -14.34
C ALA A 406 -22.11 -17.01 -12.93
N GLU A 407 -22.87 -15.94 -12.67
CA GLU A 407 -22.95 -15.29 -11.36
C GLU A 407 -23.64 -16.18 -10.30
N GLU A 408 -24.69 -16.91 -10.67
CA GLU A 408 -25.40 -17.82 -9.78
C GLU A 408 -24.60 -19.10 -9.44
N ILE A 409 -23.92 -19.70 -10.43
CA ILE A 409 -22.93 -20.79 -10.21
C ILE A 409 -21.85 -20.34 -9.21
N TRP A 410 -21.36 -19.10 -9.32
CA TRP A 410 -20.35 -18.58 -8.41
C TRP A 410 -20.90 -18.37 -6.98
N ARG A 411 -22.14 -17.87 -6.86
CA ARG A 411 -22.84 -17.68 -5.58
C ARG A 411 -23.01 -19.01 -4.85
N GLU A 412 -23.38 -20.06 -5.57
CA GLU A 412 -23.69 -21.39 -5.01
C GLU A 412 -22.55 -22.42 -5.19
N ARG A 413 -21.33 -21.95 -5.46
CA ARG A 413 -20.16 -22.80 -5.75
C ARG A 413 -19.90 -23.91 -4.73
N ALA A 414 -20.25 -23.71 -3.46
CA ALA A 414 -20.08 -24.70 -2.40
C ALA A 414 -21.08 -25.87 -2.50
N THR A 415 -22.25 -25.63 -3.09
CA THR A 415 -23.28 -26.64 -3.39
C THR A 415 -22.98 -27.34 -4.70
N PHE A 416 -22.49 -26.59 -5.71
CA PHE A 416 -22.20 -27.11 -7.04
C PHE A 416 -20.88 -27.88 -7.16
N MET A 417 -19.84 -27.53 -6.40
CA MET A 417 -18.50 -28.09 -6.60
C MET A 417 -18.14 -29.15 -5.56
N THR A 418 -17.70 -30.33 -6.02
CA THR A 418 -17.00 -31.31 -5.18
C THR A 418 -15.54 -31.35 -5.63
N GLY A 419 -14.67 -30.67 -4.89
CA GLY A 419 -13.32 -30.35 -5.35
C GLY A 419 -13.38 -29.42 -6.58
N ASN A 420 -12.64 -29.76 -7.64
CA ASN A 420 -12.58 -28.96 -8.88
C ASN A 420 -13.62 -29.35 -9.95
N ARG A 421 -14.71 -30.05 -9.59
CA ARG A 421 -15.72 -30.49 -10.57
C ARG A 421 -17.17 -30.21 -10.14
N PRO A 422 -18.07 -29.86 -11.09
CA PRO A 422 -19.51 -29.88 -10.88
C PRO A 422 -19.99 -31.25 -10.39
N ARG A 423 -20.64 -31.28 -9.23
CA ARG A 423 -21.27 -32.47 -8.66
C ARG A 423 -22.43 -32.92 -9.55
N PRO A 424 -22.58 -34.23 -9.85
CA PRO A 424 -23.77 -34.74 -10.51
C PRO A 424 -25.01 -34.49 -9.63
N GLN A 425 -26.02 -33.84 -10.18
CA GLN A 425 -27.29 -33.55 -9.51
C GLN A 425 -28.45 -34.04 -10.36
N GLN A 426 -29.43 -34.68 -9.72
CA GLN A 426 -30.71 -35.00 -10.35
C GLN A 426 -31.61 -33.77 -10.23
N LEU A 427 -32.07 -33.24 -11.36
CA LEU A 427 -32.90 -32.04 -11.43
C LEU A 427 -33.98 -32.19 -12.51
N THR A 428 -35.06 -31.43 -12.39
CA THR A 428 -36.07 -31.33 -13.45
C THR A 428 -35.74 -30.11 -14.30
N ALA A 429 -35.58 -30.32 -15.60
CA ALA A 429 -35.28 -29.26 -16.57
C ALA A 429 -36.08 -29.46 -17.85
N THR A 430 -36.22 -28.37 -18.61
CA THR A 430 -36.78 -28.40 -19.96
C THR A 430 -35.64 -28.37 -20.97
N VAL A 431 -35.53 -29.43 -21.77
CA VAL A 431 -34.54 -29.56 -22.84
C VAL A 431 -35.18 -29.16 -24.16
N LEU A 432 -34.50 -28.30 -24.90
CA LEU A 432 -34.82 -27.90 -26.27
C LEU A 432 -33.74 -28.46 -27.20
N PHE A 433 -34.16 -29.13 -28.27
CA PHE A 433 -33.30 -29.60 -29.34
C PHE A 433 -33.78 -29.00 -30.66
N SER A 434 -32.91 -28.31 -31.38
CA SER A 434 -33.19 -27.73 -32.71
C SER A 434 -32.27 -28.35 -33.75
N ASP A 435 -32.74 -28.59 -34.97
CA ASP A 435 -31.98 -29.14 -36.10
C ASP A 435 -32.44 -28.50 -37.41
N ILE A 436 -31.54 -28.30 -38.39
CA ILE A 436 -31.90 -27.69 -39.68
C ILE A 436 -32.53 -28.77 -40.60
N GLU A 437 -33.47 -28.36 -41.45
CA GLU A 437 -34.05 -29.21 -42.49
C GLU A 437 -33.22 -29.12 -43.77
N GLY A 438 -32.69 -30.26 -44.24
CA GLY A 438 -31.88 -30.32 -45.45
C GLY A 438 -30.45 -29.81 -45.33
N PHE A 439 -29.89 -29.66 -44.12
CA PHE A 439 -28.54 -29.10 -43.89
C PHE A 439 -27.45 -29.75 -44.77
N THR A 440 -27.44 -31.09 -44.90
CA THR A 440 -26.48 -31.81 -45.77
C THR A 440 -26.56 -31.33 -47.22
N THR A 441 -27.76 -31.17 -47.76
CA THR A 441 -28.00 -30.68 -49.13
C THR A 441 -27.58 -29.21 -49.29
N ILE A 442 -27.70 -28.40 -48.23
CA ILE A 442 -27.21 -27.02 -48.23
C ILE A 442 -25.67 -26.98 -48.20
N CYS A 443 -25.03 -27.86 -47.41
CA CYS A 443 -23.57 -28.01 -47.39
C CYS A 443 -22.99 -28.50 -48.72
N GLU A 444 -23.71 -29.35 -49.45
CA GLU A 444 -23.32 -29.82 -50.79
C GLU A 444 -23.47 -28.75 -51.88
N ALA A 445 -24.27 -27.70 -51.63
CA ALA A 445 -24.61 -26.66 -52.61
C ALA A 445 -23.89 -25.32 -52.38
N LEU A 446 -23.26 -25.10 -51.23
CA LEU A 446 -22.55 -23.87 -50.88
C LEU A 446 -21.03 -24.06 -50.83
N GLU A 447 -20.29 -23.07 -51.34
CA GLU A 447 -18.84 -22.97 -51.13
C GLU A 447 -18.51 -22.81 -49.63
N PRO A 448 -17.30 -23.21 -49.18
CA PRO A 448 -16.95 -23.26 -47.75
C PRO A 448 -17.08 -21.93 -47.00
N GLU A 449 -16.56 -20.82 -47.53
CA GLU A 449 -16.61 -19.53 -46.82
C GLU A 449 -18.03 -18.92 -46.73
N PRO A 450 -18.87 -18.96 -47.78
CA PRO A 450 -20.30 -18.68 -47.66
C PRO A 450 -21.02 -19.58 -46.66
N LEU A 451 -20.76 -20.90 -46.67
CA LEU A 451 -21.39 -21.87 -45.76
C LEU A 451 -21.07 -21.55 -44.29
N ILE A 452 -19.81 -21.26 -43.96
CA ILE A 452 -19.40 -20.91 -42.60
C ILE A 452 -20.08 -19.62 -42.14
N ARG A 453 -20.05 -18.53 -42.94
CA ARG A 453 -20.71 -17.27 -42.55
C ARG A 453 -22.24 -17.40 -42.38
N TRP A 454 -22.87 -18.23 -43.21
CA TRP A 454 -24.31 -18.52 -43.12
C TRP A 454 -24.63 -19.31 -41.85
N LEU A 455 -23.83 -20.32 -41.51
CA LEU A 455 -23.99 -21.11 -40.29
C LEU A 455 -23.69 -20.27 -39.03
N GLU A 456 -22.64 -19.46 -39.02
CA GLU A 456 -22.34 -18.52 -37.94
C GLU A 456 -23.52 -17.55 -37.72
N GLY A 457 -24.05 -16.96 -38.78
CA GLY A 457 -25.22 -16.07 -38.70
C GLY A 457 -26.49 -16.75 -38.18
N TYR A 458 -26.71 -18.03 -38.51
CA TYR A 458 -27.78 -18.84 -37.89
C TYR A 458 -27.52 -19.07 -36.40
N LEU A 459 -26.34 -19.58 -36.05
CA LEU A 459 -26.01 -19.95 -34.68
C LEU A 459 -26.02 -18.74 -33.75
N ASP A 460 -25.45 -17.60 -34.13
CA ASP A 460 -25.46 -16.36 -33.34
C ASP A 460 -26.89 -15.89 -33.04
N ALA A 461 -27.77 -15.89 -34.04
CA ALA A 461 -29.17 -15.50 -33.86
C ALA A 461 -29.92 -16.46 -32.91
N MET A 462 -29.72 -17.78 -33.06
CA MET A 462 -30.35 -18.76 -32.18
C MET A 462 -29.79 -18.70 -30.75
N VAL A 463 -28.47 -18.53 -30.57
CA VAL A 463 -27.82 -18.36 -29.26
C VAL A 463 -28.33 -17.11 -28.56
N HIS A 464 -28.50 -16.00 -29.30
CA HIS A 464 -29.09 -14.77 -28.77
C HIS A 464 -30.51 -15.01 -28.23
N ILE A 465 -31.37 -15.70 -28.99
CA ILE A 465 -32.76 -16.01 -28.57
C ILE A 465 -32.78 -16.95 -27.35
N VAL A 466 -31.93 -17.99 -27.30
CA VAL A 466 -31.82 -18.87 -26.13
C VAL A 466 -31.43 -18.06 -24.90
N THR A 467 -30.40 -17.22 -25.02
CA THR A 467 -29.87 -16.39 -23.94
C THR A 467 -30.89 -15.35 -23.45
N ALA A 468 -31.65 -14.74 -24.36
CA ALA A 468 -32.72 -13.78 -24.06
C ALA A 468 -33.95 -14.40 -23.37
N ASN A 469 -34.06 -15.73 -23.36
CA ASN A 469 -35.09 -16.47 -22.61
C ASN A 469 -34.48 -17.23 -21.40
N ASP A 470 -33.37 -16.75 -20.83
CA ASP A 470 -32.65 -17.36 -19.70
C ASP A 470 -32.25 -18.84 -19.91
N GLY A 471 -32.13 -19.28 -21.17
CA GLY A 471 -31.67 -20.61 -21.52
C GLY A 471 -30.16 -20.72 -21.58
N VAL A 472 -29.65 -21.94 -21.43
CA VAL A 472 -28.23 -22.28 -21.57
C VAL A 472 -28.05 -23.15 -22.81
N VAL A 473 -27.27 -22.69 -23.79
CA VAL A 473 -26.80 -23.54 -24.89
C VAL A 473 -25.69 -24.45 -24.35
N LEU A 474 -25.87 -25.76 -24.44
CA LEU A 474 -24.93 -26.74 -23.89
C LEU A 474 -23.82 -27.08 -24.88
N ARG A 475 -24.21 -27.34 -26.13
CA ARG A 475 -23.29 -27.60 -27.24
C ARG A 475 -24.03 -27.56 -28.58
N PHE A 476 -23.26 -27.36 -29.63
CA PHE A 476 -23.65 -27.63 -31.01
C PHE A 476 -23.32 -29.10 -31.36
N VAL A 477 -24.15 -29.75 -32.17
CA VAL A 477 -23.94 -31.11 -32.65
C VAL A 477 -24.14 -31.11 -34.16
N GLY A 478 -23.12 -30.65 -34.90
CA GLY A 478 -23.28 -30.25 -36.29
C GLY A 478 -24.05 -28.93 -36.36
N ASP A 479 -25.11 -28.90 -37.16
CA ASP A 479 -26.11 -27.83 -37.23
C ASP A 479 -27.11 -27.84 -36.05
N ALA A 480 -27.18 -28.93 -35.29
CA ALA A 480 -28.13 -29.06 -34.19
C ALA A 480 -27.72 -28.24 -32.95
N ILE A 481 -28.70 -27.60 -32.30
CA ILE A 481 -28.54 -26.83 -31.06
C ILE A 481 -29.20 -27.58 -29.91
N LEU A 482 -28.42 -27.95 -28.90
CA LEU A 482 -28.92 -28.47 -27.62
C LEU A 482 -28.93 -27.35 -26.58
N ALA A 483 -30.12 -26.98 -26.11
CA ALA A 483 -30.31 -25.97 -25.06
C ALA A 483 -31.10 -26.52 -23.86
N VAL A 484 -30.92 -25.92 -22.69
CA VAL A 484 -31.61 -26.30 -21.45
C VAL A 484 -32.10 -25.08 -20.67
N PHE A 485 -33.27 -25.23 -20.05
CA PHE A 485 -33.90 -24.28 -19.14
C PHE A 485 -34.14 -25.01 -17.81
N GLY A 486 -33.85 -24.37 -16.67
CA GLY A 486 -33.88 -25.00 -15.35
C GLY A 486 -32.61 -25.78 -14.98
N ALA A 487 -31.48 -25.49 -15.63
CA ALA A 487 -30.15 -26.01 -15.29
C ALA A 487 -29.10 -24.91 -15.51
N PRO A 488 -27.98 -24.88 -14.75
CA PRO A 488 -27.53 -25.88 -13.78
C PRO A 488 -28.21 -25.80 -12.41
N VAL A 489 -28.94 -24.71 -12.11
CA VAL A 489 -29.56 -24.49 -10.81
C VAL A 489 -30.85 -25.32 -10.68
N ALA A 490 -30.87 -26.25 -9.72
CA ALA A 490 -32.00 -27.12 -9.49
C ALA A 490 -33.22 -26.34 -8.95
N ARG A 491 -34.32 -26.35 -9.70
CA ARG A 491 -35.60 -25.79 -9.26
C ARG A 491 -36.27 -26.68 -8.22
N SER A 492 -36.83 -26.05 -7.19
CA SER A 492 -37.44 -26.75 -6.04
C SER A 492 -38.96 -26.62 -6.00
N ALA A 493 -39.51 -25.54 -6.58
CA ALA A 493 -40.95 -25.34 -6.68
C ALA A 493 -41.47 -25.64 -8.10
N GLN A 494 -42.71 -26.13 -8.19
CA GLN A 494 -43.34 -26.44 -9.49
C GLN A 494 -43.47 -25.19 -10.36
N ASP A 495 -43.81 -24.04 -9.77
CA ASP A 495 -43.97 -22.76 -10.47
C ASP A 495 -42.67 -22.33 -11.20
N GLU A 496 -41.50 -22.67 -10.65
CA GLU A 496 -40.20 -22.39 -11.27
C GLU A 496 -39.97 -23.30 -12.49
N ILE A 497 -40.30 -24.59 -12.36
CA ILE A 497 -40.22 -25.59 -13.44
C ILE A 497 -41.16 -25.21 -14.58
N ASP A 498 -42.37 -24.76 -14.24
CA ASP A 498 -43.37 -24.31 -15.21
C ASP A 498 -42.92 -23.01 -15.89
N ALA A 499 -42.26 -22.09 -15.17
CA ALA A 499 -41.63 -20.91 -15.76
C ALA A 499 -40.47 -21.26 -16.71
N ASP A 500 -39.63 -22.25 -16.37
CA ASP A 500 -38.58 -22.77 -17.26
C ASP A 500 -39.16 -23.43 -18.52
N ALA A 501 -40.25 -24.21 -18.39
CA ALA A 501 -40.98 -24.77 -19.53
C ALA A 501 -41.59 -23.68 -20.43
N ARG A 502 -42.15 -22.62 -19.84
CA ARG A 502 -42.68 -21.46 -20.58
C ARG A 502 -41.59 -20.71 -21.33
N ARG A 503 -40.42 -20.49 -20.72
CA ARG A 503 -39.26 -19.86 -21.38
C ARG A 503 -38.77 -20.68 -22.57
N ALA A 504 -38.66 -22.00 -22.42
CA ALA A 504 -38.30 -22.91 -23.52
C ALA A 504 -39.28 -22.85 -24.70
N VAL A 505 -40.59 -22.82 -24.43
CA VAL A 505 -41.63 -22.71 -25.47
C VAL A 505 -41.63 -21.32 -26.13
N CYS A 506 -41.46 -20.24 -25.36
CA CYS A 506 -41.31 -18.89 -25.91
C CYS A 506 -40.09 -18.77 -26.81
N CYS A 507 -38.95 -19.34 -26.39
CA CYS A 507 -37.72 -19.43 -27.17
C CYS A 507 -37.95 -20.15 -28.51
N ALA A 508 -38.56 -21.34 -28.50
CA ALA A 508 -38.85 -22.11 -29.71
C ALA A 508 -39.77 -21.36 -30.71
N LEU A 509 -40.77 -20.63 -30.20
CA LEU A 509 -41.64 -19.78 -31.03
C LEU A 509 -40.88 -18.57 -31.59
N GLN A 510 -40.03 -17.92 -30.80
CA GLN A 510 -39.20 -16.79 -31.23
C GLN A 510 -38.16 -17.19 -32.28
N MET A 511 -37.49 -18.34 -32.15
CA MET A 511 -36.63 -18.91 -33.19
C MET A 511 -37.37 -19.02 -34.54
N GLY A 512 -38.62 -19.51 -34.49
CA GLY A 512 -39.47 -19.63 -35.67
C GLY A 512 -39.98 -18.31 -36.25
N ARG A 513 -39.85 -17.19 -35.53
CA ARG A 513 -40.15 -15.83 -36.02
C ARG A 513 -38.90 -15.16 -36.58
N GLU A 514 -37.77 -15.26 -35.90
CA GLU A 514 -36.48 -14.72 -36.36
C GLU A 514 -36.05 -15.35 -37.69
N LEU A 515 -36.28 -16.65 -37.87
CA LEU A 515 -36.04 -17.31 -39.15
C LEU A 515 -36.83 -16.71 -40.33
N VAL A 516 -37.99 -16.09 -40.09
CA VAL A 516 -38.72 -15.37 -41.16
C VAL A 516 -37.96 -14.11 -41.58
N ALA A 517 -37.29 -13.43 -40.64
CA ALA A 517 -36.46 -12.26 -40.93
C ALA A 517 -35.13 -12.68 -41.59
N LEU A 518 -34.43 -13.67 -41.03
CA LEU A 518 -33.19 -14.22 -41.58
C LEU A 518 -33.37 -14.75 -43.00
N ASN A 519 -34.42 -15.55 -43.26
CA ASN A 519 -34.66 -16.08 -44.60
C ASN A 519 -34.97 -15.00 -45.63
N ARG A 520 -35.69 -13.92 -45.26
CA ARG A 520 -35.90 -12.77 -46.17
C ARG A 520 -34.59 -12.09 -46.52
N ARG A 521 -33.70 -11.94 -45.54
CA ARG A 521 -32.37 -11.37 -45.73
C ARG A 521 -31.50 -12.26 -46.63
N TRP A 522 -31.39 -13.54 -46.31
CA TRP A 522 -30.62 -14.51 -47.10
C TRP A 522 -31.14 -14.64 -48.53
N GLN A 523 -32.47 -14.65 -48.75
CA GLN A 523 -33.05 -14.61 -50.09
C GLN A 523 -32.65 -13.36 -50.89
N ALA A 524 -32.52 -12.19 -50.24
CA ALA A 524 -32.02 -10.98 -50.88
C ALA A 524 -30.50 -11.00 -51.13
N GLU A 525 -29.74 -11.74 -50.31
CA GLU A 525 -28.30 -11.98 -50.44
C GLU A 525 -27.96 -13.17 -51.39
N GLY A 526 -28.98 -13.85 -51.96
CA GLY A 526 -28.81 -15.00 -52.85
C GLY A 526 -28.48 -16.33 -52.15
N LEU A 527 -28.63 -16.39 -50.83
CA LEU A 527 -28.35 -17.56 -49.98
C LEU A 527 -29.61 -18.42 -49.74
N PRO A 528 -29.46 -19.73 -49.49
CA PRO A 528 -30.59 -20.63 -49.28
C PRO A 528 -31.34 -20.33 -47.97
N PRO A 529 -32.68 -20.46 -47.96
CA PRO A 529 -33.48 -20.33 -46.74
C PRO A 529 -33.31 -21.54 -45.82
N VAL A 530 -33.45 -21.31 -44.52
CA VAL A 530 -33.41 -22.32 -43.45
C VAL A 530 -34.84 -22.64 -43.00
N ASP A 531 -35.18 -23.92 -42.95
CA ASP A 531 -36.28 -24.44 -42.13
C ASP A 531 -35.69 -25.19 -40.93
N ILE A 532 -36.30 -25.07 -39.73
CA ILE A 532 -35.88 -25.83 -38.54
C ILE A 532 -36.97 -26.72 -37.97
N ARG A 533 -36.55 -27.75 -37.26
CA ARG A 533 -37.39 -28.58 -36.39
C ARG A 533 -36.91 -28.42 -34.96
N VAL A 534 -37.86 -28.28 -34.03
CA VAL A 534 -37.59 -28.07 -32.61
C VAL A 534 -38.39 -29.06 -31.77
N GLY A 535 -37.70 -29.83 -30.94
CA GLY A 535 -38.28 -30.73 -29.95
C GLY A 535 -38.07 -30.21 -28.54
N VAL A 536 -39.14 -30.07 -27.76
CA VAL A 536 -39.08 -29.58 -26.37
C VAL A 536 -39.67 -30.60 -25.40
N HIS A 537 -38.92 -30.97 -24.36
CA HIS A 537 -39.39 -31.90 -23.33
C HIS A 537 -38.92 -31.53 -21.93
N THR A 538 -39.83 -31.59 -20.97
CA THR A 538 -39.62 -31.30 -19.55
C THR A 538 -39.67 -32.58 -18.75
N GLY A 539 -38.70 -32.80 -17.85
CA GLY A 539 -38.70 -33.95 -16.96
C GLY A 539 -37.39 -34.14 -16.20
N PRO A 540 -37.29 -35.17 -15.36
CA PRO A 540 -36.10 -35.43 -14.54
C PRO A 540 -34.91 -35.89 -15.40
N LEU A 541 -33.74 -35.32 -15.12
CA LEU A 541 -32.47 -35.71 -15.71
C LEU A 541 -31.33 -35.54 -14.68
N VAL A 542 -30.17 -36.10 -14.99
CA VAL A 542 -28.94 -35.89 -14.22
C VAL A 542 -28.06 -34.91 -14.98
N ALA A 543 -27.70 -33.80 -14.35
CA ALA A 543 -26.79 -32.81 -14.91
C ALA A 543 -25.46 -32.83 -14.15
N GLY A 544 -24.33 -32.78 -14.85
CA GLY A 544 -23.01 -32.83 -14.22
C GLY A 544 -21.84 -32.86 -15.21
N SER A 545 -20.63 -32.85 -14.67
CA SER A 545 -19.40 -32.94 -15.48
C SER A 545 -19.12 -34.39 -15.89
N LEU A 546 -19.12 -34.67 -17.20
CA LEU A 546 -18.66 -35.93 -17.78
C LEU A 546 -17.25 -35.76 -18.37
N GLY A 547 -16.29 -36.59 -17.92
CA GLY A 547 -14.96 -36.66 -18.54
C GLY A 547 -13.78 -36.84 -17.58
N GLY A 548 -12.57 -36.80 -18.15
CA GLY A 548 -11.29 -36.91 -17.45
C GLY A 548 -10.77 -35.56 -16.93
N LEU A 549 -9.57 -35.55 -16.35
CA LEU A 549 -8.95 -34.31 -15.84
C LEU A 549 -8.53 -33.31 -16.93
N ARG A 550 -8.44 -33.74 -18.20
CA ARG A 550 -8.02 -32.91 -19.35
C ARG A 550 -9.15 -32.48 -20.28
N HIS A 551 -10.24 -33.24 -20.32
CA HIS A 551 -11.44 -32.95 -21.11
C HIS A 551 -12.66 -33.35 -20.28
N SER A 552 -13.51 -32.36 -19.98
CA SER A 552 -14.67 -32.48 -19.11
C SER A 552 -15.75 -31.54 -19.65
N GLU A 553 -16.88 -32.09 -20.09
CA GLU A 553 -18.03 -31.33 -20.58
C GLU A 553 -19.15 -31.33 -19.54
N TYR A 554 -19.87 -30.22 -19.39
CA TYR A 554 -21.13 -30.23 -18.65
C TYR A 554 -22.20 -30.88 -19.53
N SER A 555 -22.82 -31.94 -19.02
CA SER A 555 -23.68 -32.82 -19.81
C SER A 555 -24.96 -33.17 -19.05
N LEU A 556 -26.03 -33.37 -19.81
CA LEU A 556 -27.30 -33.91 -19.32
C LEU A 556 -27.39 -35.39 -19.69
N LEU A 557 -27.57 -36.26 -18.70
CA LEU A 557 -27.90 -37.66 -18.89
C LEU A 557 -29.35 -37.88 -18.46
N GLY A 558 -30.16 -38.48 -19.33
CA GLY A 558 -31.51 -38.87 -18.95
C GLY A 558 -32.41 -39.14 -20.14
N ASP A 559 -33.55 -39.75 -19.84
CA ASP A 559 -34.62 -40.00 -20.81
C ASP A 559 -35.18 -38.68 -21.36
N THR A 560 -35.19 -37.59 -20.57
CA THR A 560 -35.69 -36.27 -21.01
C THR A 560 -34.92 -35.70 -22.20
N ALA A 561 -33.59 -35.65 -22.16
CA ALA A 561 -32.77 -35.12 -23.24
C ALA A 561 -32.90 -35.96 -24.53
N ASN A 562 -32.90 -37.29 -24.38
CA ASN A 562 -33.15 -38.21 -25.49
C ASN A 562 -34.57 -38.07 -26.06
N THR A 563 -35.55 -37.72 -25.22
CA THR A 563 -36.93 -37.48 -25.67
C THR A 563 -37.01 -36.20 -26.48
N ALA A 564 -36.42 -35.09 -26.03
CA ALA A 564 -36.40 -33.82 -26.78
C ALA A 564 -35.82 -33.99 -28.20
N ALA A 565 -34.65 -34.64 -28.33
CA ALA A 565 -34.06 -34.95 -29.63
C ALA A 565 -34.93 -35.88 -30.50
N ARG A 566 -35.66 -36.84 -29.89
CA ARG A 566 -36.62 -37.69 -30.63
C ARG A 566 -37.89 -36.95 -31.05
N LEU A 567 -38.32 -35.92 -30.31
CA LEU A 567 -39.45 -35.07 -30.69
C LEU A 567 -39.10 -34.18 -31.89
N GLU A 568 -37.90 -33.61 -31.92
CA GLU A 568 -37.35 -32.92 -33.09
C GLU A 568 -37.38 -33.86 -34.29
N ALA A 569 -36.73 -35.04 -34.17
CA ALA A 569 -36.60 -35.98 -35.28
C ALA A 569 -37.96 -36.52 -35.77
N TYR A 570 -38.93 -36.69 -34.86
CA TYR A 570 -40.31 -37.03 -35.23
C TYR A 570 -41.00 -35.93 -36.06
N GLY A 571 -40.54 -34.69 -35.94
CA GLY A 571 -40.96 -33.59 -36.80
C GLY A 571 -40.77 -33.86 -38.29
N LYS A 572 -39.92 -34.80 -38.70
CA LYS A 572 -39.78 -35.24 -40.11
C LYS A 572 -41.03 -35.96 -40.66
N LEU A 573 -41.93 -36.44 -39.79
CA LEU A 573 -43.12 -37.23 -40.14
C LEU A 573 -44.44 -36.45 -40.03
N VAL A 574 -44.39 -35.17 -39.69
CA VAL A 574 -45.57 -34.32 -39.47
C VAL A 574 -45.58 -33.21 -40.50
N ASP A 575 -46.48 -33.23 -41.49
CA ASP A 575 -46.47 -32.20 -42.54
C ASP A 575 -46.75 -30.79 -42.02
N ALA A 576 -47.62 -30.67 -41.00
CA ALA A 576 -47.97 -29.40 -40.38
C ALA A 576 -46.75 -28.70 -39.74
N ARG A 577 -46.66 -27.37 -39.90
CA ARG A 577 -45.58 -26.50 -39.35
C ARG A 577 -46.16 -25.47 -38.37
N THR A 578 -45.35 -25.08 -37.39
CA THR A 578 -45.69 -24.14 -36.31
C THR A 578 -45.65 -22.68 -36.76
N SER A 579 -44.63 -22.34 -37.55
CA SER A 579 -44.52 -21.08 -38.32
C SER A 579 -44.23 -21.40 -39.79
N ARG A 580 -43.97 -20.39 -40.62
CA ARG A 580 -43.57 -20.62 -42.03
C ARG A 580 -42.30 -21.46 -42.17
N HIS A 581 -41.37 -21.33 -41.21
CA HIS A 581 -40.01 -21.90 -41.29
C HIS A 581 -39.59 -22.71 -40.04
N CYS A 582 -40.55 -23.04 -39.16
CA CYS A 582 -40.26 -23.79 -37.93
C CYS A 582 -41.38 -24.78 -37.59
N ARG A 583 -41.01 -25.95 -37.08
CA ARG A 583 -41.91 -26.98 -36.56
C ARG A 583 -41.52 -27.30 -35.11
N VAL A 584 -42.37 -26.91 -34.16
CA VAL A 584 -42.17 -27.07 -32.70
C VAL A 584 -43.08 -28.18 -32.17
N ILE A 585 -42.48 -29.29 -31.78
CA ILE A 585 -43.16 -30.42 -31.14
C ILE A 585 -42.79 -30.44 -29.65
N VAL A 586 -43.81 -30.48 -28.79
CA VAL A 586 -43.64 -30.53 -27.34
C VAL A 586 -44.23 -31.83 -26.77
N GLY A 587 -43.55 -32.40 -25.78
CA GLY A 587 -44.10 -33.55 -25.05
C GLY A 587 -45.17 -33.12 -24.03
N ASP A 588 -46.06 -34.05 -23.67
CA ASP A 588 -47.17 -33.76 -22.74
C ASP A 588 -46.77 -33.05 -21.44
N PRO A 589 -45.68 -33.42 -20.71
CA PRO A 589 -45.29 -32.71 -19.48
C PRO A 589 -45.01 -31.23 -19.70
N THR A 590 -44.34 -30.87 -20.81
CA THR A 590 -44.10 -29.48 -21.19
C THR A 590 -45.41 -28.78 -21.54
N TRP A 591 -46.32 -29.45 -22.26
CA TRP A 591 -47.62 -28.88 -22.57
C TRP A 591 -48.45 -28.61 -21.30
N GLN A 592 -48.54 -29.56 -20.36
CA GLN A 592 -49.30 -29.35 -19.12
C GLN A 592 -48.79 -28.16 -18.31
N ALA A 593 -47.47 -27.97 -18.26
CA ALA A 593 -46.82 -26.83 -17.59
C ALA A 593 -47.12 -25.48 -18.24
N VAL A 594 -47.21 -25.41 -19.58
CA VAL A 594 -47.42 -24.13 -20.29
C VAL A 594 -48.88 -23.81 -20.64
N ARG A 595 -49.76 -24.82 -20.73
CA ARG A 595 -51.11 -24.73 -21.36
C ARG A 595 -52.03 -23.62 -20.86
N GLN A 596 -51.84 -23.09 -19.66
CA GLN A 596 -52.63 -21.98 -19.12
C GLN A 596 -52.06 -20.61 -19.48
N ALA A 597 -50.75 -20.53 -19.68
CA ALA A 597 -50.01 -19.27 -19.74
C ALA A 597 -49.45 -18.93 -21.13
N VAL A 598 -49.86 -19.69 -22.16
CA VAL A 598 -49.57 -19.45 -23.59
C VAL A 598 -50.80 -19.50 -24.49
N GLN A 599 -52.02 -19.57 -23.94
CA GLN A 599 -53.29 -19.76 -24.69
C GLN A 599 -53.51 -18.69 -25.76
N ASP A 600 -53.22 -17.43 -25.44
CA ASP A 600 -53.37 -16.31 -26.38
C ASP A 600 -52.31 -16.33 -27.50
N ARG A 601 -51.15 -16.95 -27.25
CA ARG A 601 -49.96 -16.87 -28.12
C ARG A 601 -49.80 -18.06 -29.06
N CYS A 602 -50.22 -19.26 -28.66
CA CYS A 602 -50.14 -20.44 -29.51
C CYS A 602 -51.27 -21.44 -29.27
N THR A 603 -51.72 -22.06 -30.36
CA THR A 603 -52.70 -23.16 -30.35
C THR A 603 -51.97 -24.49 -30.41
N ALA A 604 -52.26 -25.43 -29.51
CA ALA A 604 -51.68 -26.78 -29.56
C ALA A 604 -52.61 -27.78 -30.24
N LEU A 605 -52.12 -28.46 -31.28
CA LEU A 605 -52.80 -29.60 -31.89
C LEU A 605 -52.29 -30.92 -31.27
N PRO A 606 -53.18 -31.80 -30.76
CA PRO A 606 -52.80 -33.13 -30.35
C PRO A 606 -52.42 -33.96 -31.59
N VAL A 607 -51.17 -34.43 -31.66
CA VAL A 607 -50.73 -35.33 -32.74
C VAL A 607 -51.07 -36.79 -32.39
N GLY A 608 -51.05 -37.13 -31.10
CA GLY A 608 -51.42 -38.44 -30.57
C GLY A 608 -50.41 -38.99 -29.57
N GLU A 609 -50.55 -40.29 -29.25
CA GLU A 609 -49.54 -41.06 -28.54
C GLU A 609 -48.61 -41.74 -29.54
N VAL A 610 -47.31 -41.47 -29.42
CA VAL A 610 -46.29 -41.90 -30.38
C VAL A 610 -45.28 -42.81 -29.71
N ALA A 611 -45.04 -43.97 -30.32
CA ALA A 611 -43.95 -44.87 -29.95
C ALA A 611 -42.61 -44.36 -30.49
N LEU A 612 -41.92 -43.52 -29.72
CA LEU A 612 -40.58 -43.05 -30.06
C LEU A 612 -39.57 -44.21 -29.99
N LYS A 613 -38.71 -44.35 -31.01
CA LYS A 613 -37.73 -45.45 -31.16
C LYS A 613 -36.95 -45.69 -29.86
N GLY A 614 -37.11 -46.88 -29.26
CA GLY A 614 -36.44 -47.25 -28.02
C GLY A 614 -37.10 -46.72 -26.74
N LYS A 615 -38.41 -46.41 -26.75
CA LYS A 615 -39.24 -46.28 -25.55
C LYS A 615 -40.23 -47.45 -25.46
N VAL A 616 -40.48 -47.92 -24.24
CA VAL A 616 -41.48 -48.97 -23.94
C VAL A 616 -42.89 -48.38 -23.77
N LYS A 617 -42.99 -47.14 -23.31
CA LYS A 617 -44.26 -46.39 -23.20
C LYS A 617 -44.35 -45.37 -24.34
N ALA A 618 -45.52 -45.28 -24.97
CA ALA A 618 -45.80 -44.20 -25.91
C ALA A 618 -45.74 -42.84 -25.19
N VAL A 619 -45.33 -41.80 -25.92
CA VAL A 619 -45.29 -40.43 -25.41
C VAL A 619 -46.39 -39.66 -26.13
N ARG A 620 -47.26 -38.99 -25.36
CA ARG A 620 -48.24 -38.06 -25.93
C ARG A 620 -47.52 -36.77 -26.33
N ILE A 621 -47.76 -36.31 -27.57
CA ILE A 621 -47.07 -35.15 -28.14
C ILE A 621 -48.05 -34.16 -28.74
N TRP A 622 -47.64 -32.90 -28.74
CA TRP A 622 -48.43 -31.76 -29.20
C TRP A 622 -47.62 -30.95 -30.20
N LEU A 623 -48.22 -30.60 -31.33
CA LEU A 623 -47.67 -29.64 -32.28
C LEU A 623 -48.18 -28.25 -31.88
N LEU A 624 -47.28 -27.30 -31.65
CA LEU A 624 -47.69 -25.92 -31.44
C LEU A 624 -47.93 -25.21 -32.78
N ILE A 625 -48.85 -24.26 -32.82
CA ILE A 625 -49.08 -23.33 -33.93
C ILE A 625 -48.99 -21.92 -33.35
N ASP A 626 -48.14 -21.08 -33.94
CA ASP A 626 -47.98 -19.69 -33.53
C ASP A 626 -49.17 -18.85 -34.01
N ASN A 627 -49.95 -18.28 -33.08
CA ASN A 627 -51.19 -17.57 -33.42
C ASN A 627 -50.90 -16.28 -34.21
N GLU A 628 -49.75 -15.63 -33.97
CA GLU A 628 -49.34 -14.41 -34.68
C GLU A 628 -49.06 -14.66 -36.18
N ASN A 629 -48.72 -15.89 -36.57
CA ASN A 629 -48.53 -16.28 -37.97
C ASN A 629 -49.83 -16.74 -38.66
N ALA A 630 -50.92 -16.97 -37.92
CA ALA A 630 -52.20 -17.37 -38.51
C ALA A 630 -52.88 -16.21 -39.25
N ASP A 631 -52.72 -14.98 -38.75
CA ASP A 631 -53.34 -13.78 -39.32
C ASP A 631 -52.75 -13.40 -40.69
N SER A 632 -51.49 -13.76 -40.95
CA SER A 632 -50.86 -13.59 -42.26
C SER A 632 -51.32 -14.60 -43.32
N ARG A 633 -52.19 -15.57 -42.98
CA ARG A 633 -52.85 -16.48 -43.94
C ARG A 633 -54.24 -16.01 -44.37
N ARG A 634 -54.71 -14.85 -43.87
CA ARG A 634 -56.03 -14.25 -44.20
C ARG A 634 -55.93 -12.99 -45.08
N ARG A 635 -54.77 -12.70 -45.67
CA ARG A 635 -54.54 -11.57 -46.59
C ARG A 635 -53.83 -12.03 -47.85
#